data_AF-A0A7S0IZQ2-F1
#
_entry.id   AF-A0A7S0IZQ2-F1
#
_cell.length_a   1.000
_cell.length_b   1.000
_cell.length_c   1.000
_cell.angle_alpha   90.00
_cell.angle_beta   90.00
_cell.angle_gamma   90.00
#
_symmetry.space_group_name_H-M   'P 1'
#
loop_
_entity.id
_entity.type
_entity.pdbx_description
1 polymer ?
#
loop_
_entity_poly.entity_id
_entity_poly.type
_entity_poly.pdbx_seq_one_letter_code
_entity_poly.pdbx_strand_id
1 'polypeptide(L)'
;SSACCILLSAPSPFLKAGAPFHERGDSAGKVPHPRRGQGFEMPLRPGEEPKLPPEEEQALLDKLRRERDVKANVLLQAAAQSLSTKLSQLELQDIPEESKKLCSSEKALAFARDDAYAALLLNSLIRSLAQPAKPAKNKGGSGKKQANSIKAAAKPGKEVPPAGVDVRKLLKANAPLLAEATQGTAAGQLALLKALQAWLLSPHGVESLEHAAKIIEVLYDVDQADEEVLLSFWGDIQAQRAREEEALAEATAVLATLSAAKAAAEEALRIAEAEKADAAWYLKQAEQTAQAMRCGGNPSKEEEAAEKAANSALKKCIDMHAQATKIAAARNKSRVDANSEHEPALRLRDEQLHRKQVGVELFSRHAAPFFEWLANEDDEEEDDE
;
A
#
# COMPACT_ATOMS: atom_id res chain seq x y z
N SER A 1 40.16 -2.15 13.95
CA SER A 1 39.52 -3.17 14.79
C SER A 1 38.09 -2.78 15.03
N SER A 2 37.17 -3.33 14.24
CA SER A 2 35.73 -3.07 14.31
C SER A 2 35.05 -4.39 14.66
N ALA A 3 34.38 -4.45 15.81
CA ALA A 3 33.63 -5.62 16.25
C ALA A 3 32.16 -5.43 15.84
N CYS A 4 31.74 -6.32 14.94
CA CYS A 4 30.39 -6.51 14.46
C CYS A 4 29.62 -7.38 15.46
N CYS A 5 28.44 -6.96 15.91
CA CYS A 5 27.50 -7.82 16.63
C CYS A 5 26.12 -7.74 15.96
N ILE A 6 25.78 -8.85 15.30
CA ILE A 6 24.49 -9.19 14.71
C ILE A 6 23.71 -10.02 15.74
N LEU A 7 22.45 -9.68 16.01
CA LEU A 7 21.42 -10.56 16.61
C LEU A 7 20.08 -10.22 15.94
N LEU A 8 19.63 -10.97 14.92
CA LEU A 8 18.79 -12.18 14.94
C LEU A 8 17.27 -11.94 15.24
N SER A 9 16.51 -11.84 14.14
CA SER A 9 15.29 -12.58 13.75
C SER A 9 14.21 -12.99 14.79
N ALA A 10 12.94 -12.67 14.48
CA ALA A 10 11.78 -13.52 14.74
C ALA A 10 10.64 -13.27 13.70
N PRO A 11 9.76 -14.25 13.42
CA PRO A 11 9.07 -14.40 12.13
C PRO A 11 7.60 -13.94 12.10
N SER A 12 7.13 -13.49 10.93
CA SER A 12 5.72 -13.21 10.62
C SER A 12 4.99 -14.43 10.04
N PRO A 13 3.78 -14.80 10.50
CA PRO A 13 2.99 -15.87 9.90
C PRO A 13 2.04 -15.36 8.81
N PHE A 14 2.05 -16.07 7.68
CA PHE A 14 1.15 -15.93 6.53
C PHE A 14 -0.31 -16.31 6.86
N LEU A 15 -1.24 -15.50 6.33
CA LEU A 15 -2.66 -15.83 6.16
C LEU A 15 -2.84 -16.83 5.00
N LYS A 16 -3.68 -17.85 5.19
CA LYS A 16 -4.19 -18.73 4.12
C LYS A 16 -5.71 -18.81 4.22
N ALA A 17 -6.38 -18.52 3.10
CA ALA A 17 -7.82 -18.64 2.93
C ALA A 17 -8.22 -20.05 2.46
N GLY A 18 -9.44 -20.49 2.82
CA GLY A 18 -10.09 -21.68 2.26
C GLY A 18 -11.23 -22.23 3.16
N ALA A 19 -12.48 -21.92 2.81
CA ALA A 19 -13.74 -22.44 3.40
C ALA A 19 -13.99 -23.93 2.98
N PRO A 20 -15.02 -24.69 3.44
CA PRO A 20 -16.41 -24.27 3.69
C PRO A 20 -17.15 -24.90 4.91
N PHE A 21 -18.35 -24.37 5.11
CA PHE A 21 -19.45 -24.68 6.04
C PHE A 21 -19.89 -26.16 6.05
N HIS A 22 -20.17 -26.71 7.25
CA HIS A 22 -21.30 -27.64 7.47
C HIS A 22 -21.79 -27.58 8.92
N GLU A 23 -23.08 -27.89 9.09
CA GLU A 23 -23.97 -27.57 10.20
C GLU A 23 -23.97 -28.58 11.38
N ARG A 24 -24.55 -28.10 12.50
CA ARG A 24 -25.37 -28.78 13.53
C ARG A 24 -24.69 -29.52 14.70
N GLY A 25 -25.18 -29.20 15.91
CA GLY A 25 -25.45 -30.20 16.95
C GLY A 25 -24.95 -29.88 18.36
N ASP A 26 -25.89 -29.51 19.22
CA ASP A 26 -25.92 -29.38 20.68
C ASP A 26 -24.88 -30.07 21.59
N SER A 27 -24.62 -29.39 22.72
CA SER A 27 -24.75 -29.88 24.12
C SER A 27 -23.54 -29.68 25.05
N ALA A 28 -23.86 -29.04 26.18
CA ALA A 28 -23.37 -29.23 27.54
C ALA A 28 -21.86 -29.12 27.86
N GLY A 29 -21.54 -28.06 28.62
CA GLY A 29 -20.78 -28.19 29.86
C GLY A 29 -19.30 -28.53 29.75
N LYS A 30 -18.46 -27.60 29.29
CA LYS A 30 -17.06 -27.51 29.69
C LYS A 30 -16.66 -26.04 29.88
N VAL A 31 -16.13 -25.71 31.05
CA VAL A 31 -15.50 -24.43 31.35
C VAL A 31 -14.42 -24.17 30.28
N PRO A 32 -14.50 -23.09 29.48
CA PRO A 32 -13.52 -22.88 28.43
C PRO A 32 -12.24 -22.30 29.02
N HIS A 33 -11.13 -23.03 28.85
CA HIS A 33 -9.79 -22.45 28.87
C HIS A 33 -9.76 -21.23 27.92
N PRO A 34 -9.16 -20.10 28.32
CA PRO A 34 -9.08 -18.94 27.46
C PRO A 34 -8.25 -19.27 26.22
N ARG A 35 -8.88 -19.13 25.05
CA ARG A 35 -8.24 -19.20 23.73
C ARG A 35 -7.22 -18.07 23.61
N ARG A 36 -5.98 -18.42 23.27
CA ARG A 36 -4.97 -17.46 22.78
C ARG A 36 -5.55 -16.70 21.59
N GLY A 37 -5.63 -15.38 21.68
CA GLY A 37 -6.05 -14.52 20.58
C GLY A 37 -6.89 -13.30 20.94
N GLN A 38 -7.12 -12.99 22.22
CA GLN A 38 -7.62 -11.69 22.63
C GLN A 38 -6.45 -10.88 23.18
N GLY A 39 -6.11 -9.79 22.48
CA GLY A 39 -5.20 -8.77 22.99
C GLY A 39 -5.85 -8.08 24.18
N PHE A 40 -5.61 -8.64 25.37
CA PHE A 40 -5.61 -7.87 26.59
C PHE A 40 -4.18 -7.36 26.77
N GLU A 41 -4.01 -6.05 26.85
CA GLU A 41 -2.77 -5.45 27.32
C GLU A 41 -2.43 -6.09 28.66
N MET A 42 -1.34 -6.87 28.69
CA MET A 42 -0.83 -7.36 29.96
C MET A 42 -0.07 -6.20 30.60
N PRO A 43 -0.34 -5.86 31.87
CA PRO A 43 0.54 -4.97 32.60
C PRO A 43 1.94 -5.60 32.62
N LEU A 44 2.97 -4.77 32.38
CA LEU A 44 4.38 -5.16 32.43
C LEU A 44 4.64 -5.95 33.71
N ARG A 45 5.35 -7.08 33.61
CA ARG A 45 5.77 -7.81 34.80
C ARG A 45 6.72 -6.90 35.59
N PRO A 46 6.64 -6.87 36.93
CA PRO A 46 7.54 -6.05 37.73
C PRO A 46 9.00 -6.38 37.41
N GLY A 47 9.74 -5.42 36.84
CA GLY A 47 11.15 -5.55 36.46
C GLY A 47 11.46 -5.70 34.96
N GLU A 48 10.46 -5.71 34.06
CA GLU A 48 10.71 -5.59 32.62
C GLU A 48 10.80 -4.11 32.21
N GLU A 49 11.99 -3.69 31.75
CA GLU A 49 12.17 -2.38 31.13
C GLU A 49 11.39 -2.29 29.82
N PRO A 50 10.80 -1.11 29.47
CA PRO A 50 10.17 -0.88 28.18
C PRO A 50 11.14 -1.24 27.03
N LYS A 51 10.66 -1.99 26.04
CA LYS A 51 11.48 -2.43 24.88
C LYS A 51 11.96 -1.25 24.01
N LEU A 52 11.35 -0.08 24.18
CA LEU A 52 11.67 1.14 23.46
C LEU A 52 11.76 2.30 24.46
N PRO A 53 12.64 3.28 24.22
CA PRO A 53 12.59 4.57 24.89
C PRO A 53 11.17 5.19 24.78
N PRO A 54 10.69 5.94 25.79
CA PRO A 54 9.35 6.53 25.78
C PRO A 54 9.06 7.39 24.54
N GLU A 55 10.07 8.08 24.02
CA GLU A 55 9.95 8.91 22.81
C GLU A 55 9.73 8.07 21.55
N GLU A 56 10.43 6.94 21.43
CA GLU A 56 10.27 6.01 20.30
C GLU A 56 8.94 5.24 20.38
N GLU A 57 8.50 4.90 21.60
CA GLU A 57 7.18 4.30 21.82
C GLU A 57 6.06 5.26 21.44
N GLN A 58 6.15 6.53 21.85
CA GLN A 58 5.16 7.55 21.50
C GLN A 58 5.13 7.83 19.99
N ALA A 59 6.31 7.93 19.35
CA ALA A 59 6.41 8.09 17.91
C ALA A 59 5.79 6.91 17.15
N LEU A 60 5.99 5.68 17.63
CA LEU A 60 5.38 4.48 17.06
C LEU A 60 3.85 4.49 17.23
N LEU A 61 3.34 4.84 18.41
CA LEU A 61 1.91 4.95 18.66
C LEU A 61 1.26 5.99 17.74
N ASP A 62 1.90 7.14 17.56
CA ASP A 62 1.39 8.19 16.67
C ASP A 62 1.45 7.79 15.20
N LYS A 63 2.48 7.03 14.79
CA LYS A 63 2.53 6.41 13.46
C LYS A 63 1.37 5.42 13.25
N LEU A 64 1.14 4.52 14.20
CA LEU A 64 0.06 3.52 14.12
C LEU A 64 -1.33 4.15 14.12
N ARG A 65 -1.55 5.21 14.92
CA ARG A 65 -2.80 5.98 14.92
C ARG A 65 -3.07 6.57 13.54
N ARG A 66 -2.07 7.23 12.94
CA ARG A 66 -2.19 7.81 11.60
C ARG A 66 -2.44 6.76 10.53
N GLU A 67 -1.73 5.63 10.56
CA GLU A 67 -1.95 4.52 9.60
C GLU A 67 -3.38 3.98 9.71
N ARG A 68 -3.91 3.84 10.93
CA ARG A 68 -5.29 3.46 11.17
C ARG A 68 -6.26 4.48 10.60
N ASP A 69 -6.01 5.76 10.81
CA ASP A 69 -6.91 6.84 10.36
C ASP A 69 -6.89 6.97 8.82
N VAL A 70 -5.73 6.83 8.17
CA VAL A 70 -5.61 6.76 6.70
C VAL A 70 -6.39 5.56 6.16
N LYS A 71 -6.19 4.37 6.75
CA LYS A 71 -6.91 3.16 6.34
C LYS A 71 -8.41 3.29 6.53
N ALA A 72 -8.84 3.89 7.64
CA ALA A 72 -10.24 4.16 7.93
C ALA A 72 -10.84 5.10 6.89
N ASN A 73 -10.15 6.17 6.52
CA ASN A 73 -10.58 7.11 5.49
C ASN A 73 -10.70 6.43 4.11
N VAL A 74 -9.70 5.64 3.70
CA VAL A 74 -9.76 4.89 2.42
C VAL A 74 -10.97 3.95 2.37
N LEU A 75 -11.24 3.21 3.46
CA LEU A 75 -12.39 2.32 3.55
C LEU A 75 -13.72 3.08 3.52
N LEU A 76 -13.78 4.21 4.20
CA LEU A 76 -14.94 5.10 4.22
C LEU A 76 -15.23 5.65 2.83
N GLN A 77 -14.22 6.15 2.11
CA GLN A 77 -14.36 6.66 0.75
C GLN A 77 -14.81 5.58 -0.23
N ALA A 78 -14.24 4.38 -0.13
CA ALA A 78 -14.67 3.24 -0.96
C ALA A 78 -16.13 2.84 -0.69
N ALA A 79 -16.54 2.83 0.59
CA ALA A 79 -17.92 2.56 0.96
C ALA A 79 -18.87 3.66 0.48
N ALA A 80 -18.51 4.94 0.67
CA ALA A 80 -19.27 6.09 0.20
C ALA A 80 -19.44 6.07 -1.33
N GLN A 81 -18.36 5.81 -2.06
CA GLN A 81 -18.41 5.73 -3.52
C GLN A 81 -19.27 4.56 -4.00
N SER A 82 -19.18 3.38 -3.36
CA SER A 82 -20.05 2.25 -3.68
C SER A 82 -21.53 2.57 -3.45
N LEU A 83 -21.86 3.30 -2.38
CA LEU A 83 -23.24 3.62 -2.00
C LEU A 83 -23.81 4.81 -2.77
N SER A 84 -22.96 5.71 -3.26
CA SER A 84 -23.36 6.85 -4.10
C SER A 84 -24.12 6.41 -5.36
N THR A 85 -23.91 5.18 -5.84
CA THR A 85 -24.69 4.59 -6.94
C THR A 85 -26.18 4.51 -6.65
N LYS A 86 -26.54 4.16 -5.40
CA LYS A 86 -27.94 4.08 -4.95
C LYS A 86 -28.54 5.48 -4.82
N LEU A 87 -27.76 6.41 -4.28
CA LEU A 87 -28.20 7.79 -4.04
C LEU A 87 -28.36 8.59 -5.33
N SER A 88 -27.54 8.33 -6.36
CA SER A 88 -27.64 9.01 -7.66
C SER A 88 -28.93 8.73 -8.44
N GLN A 89 -29.77 7.80 -7.97
CA GLN A 89 -31.09 7.50 -8.55
C GLN A 89 -32.21 8.31 -7.92
N LEU A 90 -31.93 9.02 -6.83
CA LEU A 90 -32.88 9.85 -6.10
C LEU A 90 -32.89 11.29 -6.64
N GLU A 91 -33.95 12.04 -6.31
CA GLU A 91 -33.95 13.48 -6.55
C GLU A 91 -32.94 14.15 -5.61
N LEU A 92 -32.29 15.23 -6.08
CA LEU A 92 -31.25 15.95 -5.32
C LEU A 92 -31.69 16.35 -3.91
N GLN A 93 -32.97 16.66 -3.72
CA GLN A 93 -33.56 17.03 -2.44
C GLN A 93 -33.67 15.87 -1.43
N ASP A 94 -33.71 14.63 -1.91
CA ASP A 94 -33.84 13.44 -1.05
C ASP A 94 -32.48 12.85 -0.64
N ILE A 95 -31.40 13.26 -1.33
CA ILE A 95 -30.02 12.78 -1.08
C ILE A 95 -29.56 13.04 0.36
N PRO A 96 -29.78 14.21 0.98
CA PRO A 96 -29.33 14.48 2.35
C PRO A 96 -29.95 13.52 3.37
N GLU A 97 -31.26 13.30 3.31
CA GLU A 97 -31.97 12.45 4.26
C GLU A 97 -31.54 10.99 4.12
N GLU A 98 -31.47 10.49 2.89
CA GLU A 98 -31.07 9.10 2.65
C GLU A 98 -29.59 8.86 2.98
N SER A 99 -28.72 9.85 2.73
CA SER A 99 -27.31 9.78 3.13
C SER A 99 -27.16 9.70 4.65
N LYS A 100 -27.94 10.46 5.43
CA LYS A 100 -27.96 10.38 6.90
C LYS A 100 -28.40 8.99 7.39
N LYS A 101 -29.39 8.39 6.73
CA LYS A 101 -29.85 7.02 7.03
C LYS A 101 -28.76 5.99 6.74
N LEU A 102 -28.12 6.06 5.56
CA LEU A 102 -27.04 5.15 5.19
C LEU A 102 -25.83 5.27 6.11
N CYS A 103 -25.43 6.48 6.52
CA CYS A 103 -24.34 6.67 7.49
C CYS A 103 -24.63 6.00 8.84
N SER A 104 -25.91 5.86 9.20
CA SER A 104 -26.34 5.28 10.48
C SER A 104 -26.57 3.78 10.41
N SER A 105 -26.96 3.24 9.24
CA SER A 105 -27.28 1.83 9.05
C SER A 105 -26.11 0.99 8.54
N GLU A 106 -25.18 1.59 7.78
CA GLU A 106 -24.05 0.89 7.20
C GLU A 106 -22.86 0.86 8.17
N LYS A 107 -22.49 -0.35 8.60
CA LYS A 107 -21.39 -0.56 9.57
C LYS A 107 -20.06 0.05 9.12
N ALA A 108 -19.83 0.11 7.81
CA ALA A 108 -18.62 0.68 7.22
C ALA A 108 -18.57 2.21 7.27
N LEU A 109 -19.68 2.88 7.59
CA LEU A 109 -19.78 4.34 7.68
C LEU A 109 -20.00 4.83 9.12
N ALA A 110 -20.56 3.97 9.98
CA ALA A 110 -20.94 4.32 11.34
C ALA A 110 -19.76 4.73 12.26
N PHE A 111 -18.52 4.36 11.94
CA PHE A 111 -17.35 4.68 12.78
C PHE A 111 -16.83 6.12 12.62
N ALA A 112 -17.21 6.80 11.53
CA ALA A 112 -16.85 8.20 11.25
C ALA A 112 -18.01 8.85 10.47
N ARG A 113 -19.13 9.02 11.17
CA ARG A 113 -20.44 9.35 10.58
C ARG A 113 -20.43 10.67 9.81
N ASP A 114 -19.78 11.70 10.34
CA ASP A 114 -19.77 13.03 9.73
C ASP A 114 -18.88 13.04 8.48
N ASP A 115 -17.71 12.42 8.55
CA ASP A 115 -16.84 12.18 7.38
C ASP A 115 -17.54 11.39 6.28
N ALA A 116 -18.27 10.34 6.69
CA ALA A 116 -19.03 9.49 5.79
C ALA A 116 -20.17 10.26 5.11
N TYR A 117 -20.81 11.17 5.83
CA TYR A 117 -21.90 11.98 5.30
C TYR A 117 -21.39 12.97 4.26
N ALA A 118 -20.31 13.71 4.56
CA ALA A 118 -19.67 14.60 3.60
C ALA A 118 -19.22 13.85 2.34
N ALA A 119 -18.58 12.69 2.51
CA ALA A 119 -18.15 11.84 1.41
C ALA A 119 -19.31 11.31 0.56
N LEU A 120 -20.39 10.82 1.18
CA LEU A 120 -21.57 10.33 0.47
C LEU A 120 -22.28 11.43 -0.31
N LEU A 121 -22.47 12.59 0.30
CA LEU A 121 -23.17 13.71 -0.31
C LEU A 121 -22.37 14.24 -1.50
N LEU A 122 -21.06 14.48 -1.33
CA LEU A 122 -20.19 14.93 -2.41
C LEU A 122 -20.16 13.92 -3.57
N ASN A 123 -19.92 12.63 -3.28
CA ASN A 123 -19.88 11.60 -4.32
C ASN A 123 -21.21 11.49 -5.06
N SER A 124 -22.34 11.62 -4.36
CA SER A 124 -23.68 11.55 -4.97
C SER A 124 -23.98 12.76 -5.85
N LEU A 125 -23.61 13.96 -5.39
CA LEU A 125 -23.71 15.18 -6.19
C LEU A 125 -22.88 15.05 -7.46
N ILE A 126 -21.60 14.69 -7.36
CA ILE A 126 -20.73 14.60 -8.52
C ILE A 126 -21.21 13.52 -9.50
N ARG A 127 -21.73 12.41 -8.97
CA ARG A 127 -22.29 11.33 -9.79
C ARG A 127 -23.53 11.76 -10.58
N SER A 128 -24.25 12.80 -10.15
CA SER A 128 -25.34 13.39 -10.93
C SER A 128 -24.86 14.02 -12.25
N LEU A 129 -23.58 14.36 -12.37
CA LEU A 129 -22.95 14.84 -13.61
C LEU A 129 -22.54 13.70 -14.55
N ALA A 130 -22.39 12.47 -14.04
CA ALA A 130 -21.98 11.32 -14.85
C ALA A 130 -23.09 10.97 -15.84
N GLN A 131 -22.96 11.43 -17.09
CA GLN A 131 -23.88 11.03 -18.15
C GLN A 131 -23.59 9.58 -18.54
N PRO A 132 -24.62 8.73 -18.76
CA PRO A 132 -24.40 7.44 -19.39
C PRO A 132 -23.76 7.67 -20.75
N ALA A 133 -22.68 6.93 -21.06
CA ALA A 133 -21.99 7.04 -22.35
C ALA A 133 -23.00 6.97 -23.50
N LYS A 134 -23.15 8.07 -24.23
CA LYS A 134 -24.10 8.14 -25.35
C LYS A 134 -23.70 7.08 -26.38
N PRO A 135 -24.60 6.18 -26.81
CA PRO A 135 -24.37 5.45 -28.05
C PRO A 135 -24.28 6.47 -29.20
N ALA A 136 -23.34 6.26 -30.12
CA ALA A 136 -23.11 7.13 -31.27
C ALA A 136 -24.44 7.55 -31.93
N LYS A 137 -24.72 8.85 -31.91
CA LYS A 137 -26.03 9.40 -32.28
C LYS A 137 -26.13 9.51 -33.80
N ASN A 138 -26.97 8.67 -34.41
CA ASN A 138 -27.52 8.96 -35.75
C ASN A 138 -28.38 10.24 -35.68
N LYS A 139 -28.24 11.09 -36.69
CA LYS A 139 -28.90 12.40 -36.83
C LYS A 139 -30.43 12.26 -36.86
N GLY A 140 -31.12 13.10 -36.08
CA GLY A 140 -32.55 13.34 -36.23
C GLY A 140 -33.13 14.35 -35.23
N GLY A 141 -33.49 15.54 -35.73
CA GLY A 141 -34.75 16.24 -35.42
C GLY A 141 -35.04 16.81 -34.03
N SER A 142 -34.88 18.14 -33.93
CA SER A 142 -35.82 19.16 -33.37
C SER A 142 -36.42 19.03 -31.95
N GLY A 143 -36.34 20.14 -31.19
CA GLY A 143 -37.39 20.56 -30.26
C GLY A 143 -36.95 21.19 -28.93
N LYS A 144 -37.14 22.52 -28.81
CA LYS A 144 -37.00 23.34 -27.58
C LYS A 144 -37.91 22.87 -26.43
N LYS A 145 -37.34 22.75 -25.22
CA LYS A 145 -37.89 23.23 -23.93
C LYS A 145 -36.82 23.05 -22.84
N GLN A 146 -36.37 24.18 -22.26
CA GLN A 146 -35.62 24.20 -21.00
C GLN A 146 -36.59 23.79 -19.89
N ALA A 147 -36.29 22.65 -19.27
CA ALA A 147 -36.77 22.28 -17.94
C ALA A 147 -35.56 21.64 -17.26
N ASN A 148 -35.15 22.20 -16.12
CA ASN A 148 -34.18 21.57 -15.22
C ASN A 148 -34.86 20.34 -14.61
N SER A 149 -34.84 19.23 -15.33
CA SER A 149 -35.07 17.91 -14.78
C SER A 149 -33.95 17.00 -15.28
N ILE A 150 -33.01 16.73 -14.40
CA ILE A 150 -31.97 15.72 -14.63
C ILE A 150 -32.70 14.38 -14.63
N LYS A 151 -32.95 13.84 -15.82
CA LYS A 151 -33.56 12.52 -15.98
C LYS A 151 -32.65 11.46 -15.35
N ALA A 152 -33.21 10.67 -14.43
CA ALA A 152 -32.60 9.52 -13.79
C ALA A 152 -31.76 8.68 -14.76
N ALA A 153 -30.50 8.43 -14.38
CA ALA A 153 -29.52 7.73 -15.20
C ALA A 153 -29.91 6.26 -15.45
N ALA A 154 -29.92 5.87 -16.72
CA ALA A 154 -30.04 4.50 -17.18
C ALA A 154 -28.72 3.73 -17.02
N LYS A 155 -28.82 2.48 -16.55
CA LYS A 155 -27.87 1.32 -16.53
C LYS A 155 -26.34 1.59 -16.51
N PRO A 156 -25.55 0.77 -15.76
CA PRO A 156 -24.12 0.99 -15.56
C PRO A 156 -23.31 0.71 -16.85
N GLY A 157 -23.26 1.69 -17.74
CA GLY A 157 -22.27 1.80 -18.81
C GLY A 157 -20.99 2.41 -18.26
N LYS A 158 -19.91 2.35 -19.04
CA LYS A 158 -18.63 3.00 -18.73
C LYS A 158 -18.88 4.51 -18.53
N GLU A 159 -18.94 4.95 -17.27
CA GLU A 159 -19.19 6.35 -16.90
C GLU A 159 -18.02 7.19 -17.40
N VAL A 160 -18.31 8.26 -18.14
CA VAL A 160 -17.31 9.25 -18.50
C VAL A 160 -17.11 10.14 -17.27
N PRO A 161 -15.88 10.29 -16.77
CA PRO A 161 -15.58 11.23 -15.69
C PRO A 161 -16.12 12.63 -16.01
N PRO A 162 -16.69 13.36 -15.03
CA PRO A 162 -17.14 14.72 -15.28
C PRO A 162 -15.94 15.65 -15.54
N ALA A 163 -16.10 16.60 -16.46
CA ALA A 163 -15.09 17.63 -16.71
C ALA A 163 -15.06 18.63 -15.54
N GLY A 164 -13.88 19.17 -15.20
CA GLY A 164 -13.75 20.05 -14.03
C GLY A 164 -14.60 21.32 -14.10
N VAL A 165 -14.95 21.81 -15.29
CA VAL A 165 -15.90 22.94 -15.46
C VAL A 165 -17.28 22.57 -14.93
N ASP A 166 -17.74 21.36 -15.18
CA ASP A 166 -19.06 20.89 -14.75
C ASP A 166 -19.08 20.63 -13.25
N VAL A 167 -17.98 20.10 -12.69
CA VAL A 167 -17.78 19.97 -11.24
C VAL A 167 -17.87 21.32 -10.55
N ARG A 168 -17.16 22.35 -11.04
CA ARG A 168 -17.22 23.71 -10.48
C ARG A 168 -18.63 24.30 -10.48
N LYS A 169 -19.35 24.16 -11.61
CA LYS A 169 -20.74 24.63 -11.71
C LYS A 169 -21.66 23.92 -10.72
N LEU A 170 -21.48 22.60 -10.57
CA LEU A 170 -22.26 21.80 -9.64
C LEU A 170 -22.01 22.23 -8.19
N LEU A 171 -20.76 22.38 -7.76
CA LEU A 171 -20.42 22.80 -6.41
C LEU A 171 -21.03 24.17 -6.11
N LYS A 172 -20.86 25.15 -7.01
CA LYS A 172 -21.44 26.49 -6.88
C LYS A 172 -22.97 26.47 -6.81
N ALA A 173 -23.63 25.64 -7.62
CA ALA A 173 -25.09 25.55 -7.64
C ALA A 173 -25.69 24.84 -6.41
N ASN A 174 -24.89 24.03 -5.71
CA ASN A 174 -25.34 23.21 -4.58
C ASN A 174 -24.66 23.59 -3.26
N ALA A 175 -24.10 24.81 -3.15
CA ALA A 175 -23.51 25.32 -1.92
C ALA A 175 -24.40 25.13 -0.67
N PRO A 176 -25.74 25.34 -0.72
CA PRO A 176 -26.59 25.07 0.45
C PRO A 176 -26.60 23.62 0.93
N LEU A 177 -26.48 22.66 0.00
CA LEU A 177 -26.43 21.23 0.33
C LEU A 177 -25.05 20.83 0.90
N LEU A 178 -23.99 21.49 0.41
CA LEU A 178 -22.65 21.33 0.95
C LEU A 178 -22.55 21.90 2.37
N ALA A 179 -23.21 23.04 2.64
CA ALA A 179 -23.26 23.64 3.97
C ALA A 179 -23.97 22.73 4.99
N GLU A 180 -25.01 22.00 4.56
CA GLU A 180 -25.66 20.98 5.39
C GLU A 180 -24.70 19.81 5.70
N ALA A 181 -23.84 19.45 4.74
CA ALA A 181 -22.84 18.39 4.90
C ALA A 181 -21.70 18.76 5.84
N THR A 182 -21.23 20.01 5.79
CA THR A 182 -20.16 20.52 6.68
C THR A 182 -20.70 20.93 8.04
N GLN A 183 -22.01 21.15 8.16
CA GLN A 183 -22.69 21.72 9.33
C GLN A 183 -22.10 23.09 9.75
N GLY A 184 -21.38 23.76 8.85
CA GLY A 184 -20.62 24.99 9.16
C GLY A 184 -19.49 24.78 10.16
N THR A 185 -18.95 23.57 10.28
CA THR A 185 -17.85 23.26 11.22
C THR A 185 -16.54 23.03 10.48
N ALA A 186 -15.42 23.45 11.09
CA ALA A 186 -14.08 23.20 10.54
C ALA A 186 -13.83 21.70 10.29
N ALA A 187 -14.31 20.83 11.17
CA ALA A 187 -14.21 19.37 11.00
C ALA A 187 -14.99 18.88 9.77
N GLY A 188 -16.21 19.38 9.55
CA GLY A 188 -17.03 19.02 8.39
C GLY A 188 -16.47 19.58 7.07
N GLN A 189 -15.92 20.79 7.08
CA GLN A 189 -15.21 21.36 5.93
C GLN A 189 -13.95 20.55 5.59
N LEU A 190 -13.14 20.17 6.59
CA LEU A 190 -11.99 19.28 6.40
C LEU A 190 -12.41 17.91 5.86
N ALA A 191 -13.52 17.36 6.33
CA ALA A 191 -14.09 16.12 5.80
C ALA A 191 -14.49 16.25 4.33
N LEU A 192 -15.11 17.36 3.95
CA LEU A 192 -15.46 17.67 2.55
C LEU A 192 -14.20 17.75 1.67
N LEU A 193 -13.15 18.45 2.12
CA LEU A 193 -11.87 18.56 1.41
C LEU A 193 -11.19 17.19 1.23
N LYS A 194 -11.17 16.36 2.27
CA LYS A 194 -10.65 14.98 2.21
C LYS A 194 -11.45 14.11 1.24
N ALA A 195 -12.78 14.25 1.24
CA ALA A 195 -13.63 13.55 0.28
C ALA A 195 -13.38 14.00 -1.17
N LEU A 196 -13.19 15.31 -1.38
CA LEU A 196 -12.87 15.85 -2.69
C LEU A 196 -11.51 15.36 -3.19
N GLN A 197 -10.48 15.40 -2.35
CA GLN A 197 -9.16 14.87 -2.66
C GLN A 197 -9.23 13.39 -3.06
N ALA A 198 -9.90 12.56 -2.25
CA ALA A 198 -10.07 11.14 -2.52
C ALA A 198 -10.80 10.89 -3.85
N TRP A 199 -11.84 11.69 -4.15
CA TRP A 199 -12.56 11.59 -5.41
C TRP A 199 -11.68 11.99 -6.61
N LEU A 200 -10.94 13.10 -6.53
CA LEU A 200 -10.06 13.59 -7.60
C LEU A 200 -8.95 12.59 -7.95
N LEU A 201 -8.43 11.87 -6.95
CA LEU A 201 -7.43 10.81 -7.12
C LEU A 201 -8.04 9.46 -7.53
N SER A 202 -9.37 9.34 -7.54
CA SER A 202 -10.05 8.12 -7.99
C SER A 202 -10.11 8.03 -9.53
N PRO A 203 -10.32 6.84 -10.10
CA PRO A 203 -10.56 6.68 -11.55
C PRO A 203 -11.72 7.52 -12.10
N HIS A 204 -12.64 7.95 -11.22
CA HIS A 204 -13.81 8.75 -11.58
C HIS A 204 -13.54 10.26 -11.59
N GLY A 205 -12.49 10.73 -10.92
CA GLY A 205 -12.15 12.16 -10.80
C GLY A 205 -10.86 12.57 -11.52
N VAL A 206 -10.09 11.61 -12.04
CA VAL A 206 -8.76 11.87 -12.63
C VAL A 206 -8.79 12.87 -13.79
N GLU A 207 -9.87 12.96 -14.57
CA GLU A 207 -10.01 13.98 -15.64
C GLU A 207 -10.30 15.39 -15.10
N SER A 208 -10.83 15.50 -13.87
CA SER A 208 -11.04 16.77 -13.18
C SER A 208 -9.83 17.21 -12.36
N LEU A 209 -8.88 16.31 -12.11
CA LEU A 209 -7.71 16.56 -11.27
C LEU A 209 -6.86 17.73 -11.78
N GLU A 210 -6.70 17.91 -13.09
CA GLU A 210 -5.95 19.05 -13.65
C GLU A 210 -6.55 20.42 -13.29
N HIS A 211 -7.81 20.43 -12.85
CA HIS A 211 -8.54 21.60 -12.41
C HIS A 211 -8.66 21.69 -10.89
N ALA A 212 -7.93 20.88 -10.11
CA ALA A 212 -8.04 20.83 -8.65
C ALA A 212 -7.97 22.23 -8.01
N ALA A 213 -6.97 23.06 -8.36
CA ALA A 213 -6.86 24.44 -7.88
C ALA A 213 -8.17 25.23 -8.04
N LYS A 214 -8.74 25.27 -9.26
CA LYS A 214 -9.99 25.99 -9.54
C LYS A 214 -11.23 25.36 -8.91
N ILE A 215 -11.20 24.06 -8.64
CA ILE A 215 -12.30 23.37 -7.95
C ILE A 215 -12.30 23.75 -6.47
N ILE A 216 -11.12 23.82 -5.86
CA ILE A 216 -10.95 24.22 -4.46
C ILE A 216 -11.24 25.72 -4.29
N GLU A 217 -10.77 26.56 -5.21
CA GLU A 217 -11.10 28.00 -5.29
C GLU A 217 -12.62 28.23 -5.27
N VAL A 218 -13.40 27.40 -5.99
CA VAL A 218 -14.87 27.51 -5.94
C VAL A 218 -15.45 27.18 -4.56
N LEU A 219 -14.84 26.27 -3.79
CA LEU A 219 -15.29 25.99 -2.42
C LEU A 219 -14.99 27.16 -1.48
N TYR A 220 -13.86 27.84 -1.70
CA TYR A 220 -13.51 29.08 -1.01
C TYR A 220 -14.49 30.21 -1.36
N ASP A 221 -14.69 30.50 -2.66
CA ASP A 221 -15.59 31.54 -3.17
C ASP A 221 -17.05 31.44 -2.72
N VAL A 222 -17.50 30.24 -2.32
CA VAL A 222 -18.89 29.97 -1.91
C VAL A 222 -19.03 29.64 -0.43
N ASP A 223 -18.04 30.03 0.38
CA ASP A 223 -18.02 29.89 1.84
C ASP A 223 -18.24 28.43 2.30
N GLN A 224 -17.67 27.46 1.57
CA GLN A 224 -17.77 26.03 1.91
C GLN A 224 -16.48 25.47 2.51
N ALA A 225 -15.38 26.21 2.44
CA ALA A 225 -14.14 25.90 3.11
C ALA A 225 -13.49 27.22 3.54
N ASP A 226 -13.39 27.43 4.84
CA ASP A 226 -12.77 28.63 5.40
C ASP A 226 -11.26 28.58 5.14
N GLU A 227 -10.66 29.77 5.08
CA GLU A 227 -9.23 29.93 4.82
C GLU A 227 -8.34 29.16 5.80
N GLU A 228 -8.60 29.29 7.10
CA GLU A 228 -7.87 28.56 8.15
C GLU A 228 -7.91 27.03 7.93
N VAL A 229 -9.05 26.52 7.48
CA VAL A 229 -9.24 25.08 7.23
C VAL A 229 -8.53 24.65 5.95
N LEU A 230 -8.52 25.49 4.92
CA LEU A 230 -7.78 25.26 3.68
C LEU A 230 -6.27 25.24 3.93
N LEU A 231 -5.74 26.21 4.68
CA LEU A 231 -4.32 26.26 5.04
C LEU A 231 -3.93 25.10 5.95
N SER A 232 -4.76 24.74 6.95
CA SER A 232 -4.53 23.56 7.78
C SER A 232 -4.54 22.26 6.96
N PHE A 233 -5.48 22.12 6.03
CA PHE A 233 -5.54 20.97 5.13
C PHE A 233 -4.31 20.90 4.23
N TRP A 234 -3.85 22.03 3.70
CA TRP A 234 -2.64 22.08 2.89
C TRP A 234 -1.38 21.70 3.69
N GLY A 235 -1.28 22.17 4.93
CA GLY A 235 -0.24 21.75 5.87
C GLY A 235 -0.22 20.23 6.07
N ASP A 236 -1.39 19.60 6.24
CA ASP A 236 -1.52 18.14 6.34
C ASP A 236 -1.04 17.42 5.07
N ILE A 237 -1.36 17.96 3.89
CA ILE A 237 -0.92 17.44 2.59
C ILE A 237 0.61 17.53 2.45
N GLN A 238 1.22 18.65 2.79
CA GLN A 238 2.68 18.81 2.75
C GLN A 238 3.37 17.88 3.77
N ALA A 239 2.81 17.75 4.98
CA ALA A 239 3.30 16.81 5.97
C ALA A 239 3.15 15.34 5.52
N GLN A 240 2.07 14.99 4.82
CA GLN A 240 1.92 13.67 4.20
C GLN A 240 2.97 13.43 3.10
N ARG A 241 3.22 14.42 2.24
CA ARG A 241 4.24 14.34 1.18
C ARG A 241 5.63 14.09 1.74
N ALA A 242 6.04 14.83 2.78
CA ALA A 242 7.33 14.63 3.44
C ALA A 242 7.47 13.22 4.03
N ARG A 243 6.41 12.70 4.68
CA ARG A 243 6.40 11.34 5.25
C ARG A 243 6.48 10.25 4.18
N GLU A 244 5.75 10.39 3.09
CA GLU A 244 5.80 9.43 1.97
C GLU A 244 7.16 9.45 1.27
N GLU A 245 7.80 10.61 1.20
CA GLU A 245 9.17 10.75 0.69
C GLU A 245 10.19 10.05 1.60
N GLU A 246 10.10 10.26 2.92
CA GLU A 246 10.95 9.57 3.90
C GLU A 246 10.75 8.05 3.85
N ALA A 247 9.50 7.58 3.82
CA ALA A 247 9.19 6.15 3.75
C ALA A 247 9.70 5.51 2.44
N LEU A 248 9.63 6.23 1.31
CA LEU A 248 10.19 5.76 0.05
C LEU A 248 11.73 5.71 0.11
N ALA A 249 12.37 6.71 0.71
CA ALA A 249 13.82 6.75 0.88
C ALA A 249 14.31 5.57 1.75
N GLU A 250 13.62 5.31 2.87
CA GLU A 250 13.91 4.16 3.75
C GLU A 250 13.75 2.83 3.01
N ALA A 251 12.62 2.61 2.34
CA ALA A 251 12.37 1.39 1.57
C ALA A 251 13.42 1.19 0.45
N THR A 252 13.88 2.28 -0.17
CA THR A 252 14.91 2.26 -1.20
C THR A 252 16.28 1.88 -0.64
N ALA A 253 16.65 2.42 0.52
CA ALA A 253 17.90 2.10 1.20
C ALA A 253 17.94 0.63 1.66
N VAL A 254 16.83 0.12 2.21
CA VAL A 254 16.69 -1.29 2.59
C VAL A 254 16.81 -2.19 1.35
N LEU A 255 16.09 -1.88 0.27
CA LEU A 255 16.15 -2.64 -0.97
C LEU A 255 17.56 -2.64 -1.57
N ALA A 256 18.29 -1.52 -1.52
CA ALA A 256 19.67 -1.44 -2.01
C ALA A 256 20.60 -2.39 -1.25
N THR A 257 20.48 -2.41 0.08
CA THR A 257 21.25 -3.30 0.95
C THR A 257 20.95 -4.77 0.66
N LEU A 258 19.67 -5.13 0.56
CA LEU A 258 19.24 -6.50 0.25
C LEU A 258 19.61 -6.91 -1.17
N SER A 259 19.58 -5.98 -2.13
CA SER A 259 20.02 -6.23 -3.51
C SER A 259 21.51 -6.55 -3.56
N ALA A 260 22.34 -5.84 -2.80
CA ALA A 260 23.77 -6.14 -2.66
C ALA A 260 24.01 -7.51 -2.00
N ALA A 261 23.27 -7.83 -0.94
CA ALA A 261 23.35 -9.13 -0.27
C ALA A 261 22.93 -10.29 -1.19
N LYS A 262 21.85 -10.10 -1.96
CA LYS A 262 21.40 -11.06 -2.98
C LYS A 262 22.47 -11.28 -4.05
N ALA A 263 23.02 -10.22 -4.62
CA ALA A 263 24.07 -10.32 -5.64
C ALA A 263 25.32 -11.06 -5.11
N ALA A 264 25.73 -10.77 -3.86
CA ALA A 264 26.84 -11.45 -3.21
C ALA A 264 26.55 -12.95 -2.98
N ALA A 265 25.32 -13.31 -2.59
CA ALA A 265 24.92 -14.70 -2.40
C ALA A 265 24.84 -15.48 -3.73
N GLU A 266 24.37 -14.84 -4.80
CA GLU A 266 24.35 -15.40 -6.15
C GLU A 266 25.76 -15.66 -6.67
N GLU A 267 26.68 -14.71 -6.51
CA GLU A 267 28.08 -14.88 -6.93
C GLU A 267 28.79 -15.96 -6.10
N ALA A 268 28.56 -16.02 -4.78
CA ALA A 268 29.14 -17.05 -3.94
C ALA A 268 28.62 -18.46 -4.30
N LEU A 269 27.36 -18.59 -4.73
CA LEU A 269 26.84 -19.85 -5.26
C LEU A 269 27.50 -20.20 -6.60
N ARG A 270 27.62 -19.23 -7.52
CA ARG A 270 28.26 -19.44 -8.82
C ARG A 270 29.69 -19.97 -8.68
N ILE A 271 30.48 -19.40 -7.77
CA ILE A 271 31.84 -19.87 -7.47
C ILE A 271 31.80 -21.30 -6.90
N ALA A 272 30.94 -21.57 -5.92
CA ALA A 272 30.85 -22.90 -5.31
C ALA A 272 30.36 -23.99 -6.28
N GLU A 273 29.51 -23.65 -7.24
CA GLU A 273 29.06 -24.57 -8.29
C GLU A 273 30.20 -24.89 -9.28
N ALA A 274 31.02 -23.90 -9.63
CA ALA A 274 32.22 -24.12 -10.43
C ALA A 274 33.22 -25.02 -9.70
N GLU A 275 33.52 -24.74 -8.42
CA GLU A 275 34.41 -25.57 -7.60
C GLU A 275 33.89 -27.01 -7.44
N LYS A 276 32.57 -27.19 -7.32
CA LYS A 276 31.93 -28.50 -7.29
C LYS A 276 32.10 -29.24 -8.62
N ALA A 277 31.94 -28.54 -9.75
CA ALA A 277 32.15 -29.13 -11.07
C ALA A 277 33.61 -29.57 -11.27
N ASP A 278 34.57 -28.75 -10.86
CA ASP A 278 35.99 -29.09 -10.90
C ASP A 278 36.30 -30.29 -10.01
N ALA A 279 35.76 -30.32 -8.78
CA ALA A 279 35.95 -31.46 -7.87
C ALA A 279 35.35 -32.77 -8.42
N ALA A 280 34.21 -32.69 -9.11
CA ALA A 280 33.61 -33.84 -9.78
C ALA A 280 34.48 -34.33 -10.96
N TRP A 281 35.10 -33.41 -11.70
CA TRP A 281 36.04 -33.76 -12.76
C TRP A 281 37.30 -34.45 -12.21
N TYR A 282 37.92 -33.92 -11.16
CA TYR A 282 39.08 -34.54 -10.51
C TYR A 282 38.76 -35.91 -9.92
N LEU A 283 37.60 -36.07 -9.30
CA LEU A 283 37.14 -37.37 -8.80
C LEU A 283 37.09 -38.41 -9.92
N LYS A 284 36.47 -38.06 -11.06
CA LYS A 284 36.39 -38.95 -12.22
C LYS A 284 37.77 -39.34 -12.76
N GLN A 285 38.71 -38.41 -12.83
CA GLN A 285 40.08 -38.69 -13.25
C GLN A 285 40.80 -39.62 -12.26
N ALA A 286 40.61 -39.40 -10.96
CA ALA A 286 41.19 -40.24 -9.92
C ALA A 286 40.60 -41.66 -9.92
N GLU A 287 39.30 -41.81 -10.17
CA GLU A 287 38.63 -43.12 -10.34
C GLU A 287 39.21 -43.89 -11.53
N GLN A 288 39.37 -43.23 -12.67
CA GLN A 288 39.99 -43.82 -13.86
C GLN A 288 41.44 -44.26 -13.59
N THR A 289 42.19 -43.43 -12.88
CA THR A 289 43.59 -43.73 -12.53
C THR A 289 43.70 -44.90 -11.55
N ALA A 290 42.86 -44.92 -10.50
CA ALA A 290 42.83 -46.02 -9.54
C ALA A 290 42.42 -47.35 -10.20
N GLN A 291 41.47 -47.32 -11.13
CA GLN A 291 41.06 -48.50 -11.88
C GLN A 291 42.15 -49.00 -12.84
N ALA A 292 42.90 -48.08 -13.48
CA ALA A 292 43.99 -48.44 -14.38
C ALA A 292 45.21 -49.03 -13.64
N MET A 293 45.44 -48.62 -12.40
CA MET A 293 46.58 -49.07 -11.57
C MET A 293 46.27 -50.32 -10.74
N ARG A 294 45.14 -50.99 -10.98
CA ARG A 294 44.72 -52.16 -10.19
C ARG A 294 45.57 -53.38 -10.53
N CYS A 295 46.21 -53.98 -9.54
CA CYS A 295 47.13 -55.09 -9.76
C CYS A 295 46.43 -56.46 -9.73
N GLY A 296 46.99 -57.43 -10.47
CA GLY A 296 46.49 -58.81 -10.60
C GLY A 296 47.12 -59.80 -9.62
N GLY A 297 47.01 -61.11 -9.90
CA GLY A 297 47.29 -62.20 -8.95
C GLY A 297 48.75 -62.36 -8.46
N ASN A 298 49.73 -61.64 -9.00
CA ASN A 298 51.10 -61.63 -8.44
C ASN A 298 51.84 -60.31 -8.77
N PRO A 299 51.56 -59.22 -8.02
CA PRO A 299 52.11 -57.90 -8.31
C PRO A 299 53.53 -57.72 -7.77
N SER A 300 54.31 -56.88 -8.44
CA SER A 300 55.59 -56.40 -7.93
C SER A 300 55.40 -55.36 -6.82
N LYS A 301 56.43 -55.14 -5.98
CA LYS A 301 56.39 -54.13 -4.91
C LYS A 301 56.14 -52.71 -5.43
N GLU A 302 56.59 -52.41 -6.65
CA GLU A 302 56.36 -51.11 -7.29
C GLU A 302 54.91 -50.95 -7.73
N GLU A 303 54.30 -52.01 -8.28
CA GLU A 303 52.88 -52.04 -8.66
C GLU A 303 51.97 -51.92 -7.42
N GLU A 304 52.26 -52.65 -6.34
CA GLU A 304 51.52 -52.53 -5.07
C GLU A 304 51.60 -51.11 -4.49
N ALA A 305 52.77 -50.47 -4.57
CA ALA A 305 52.96 -49.10 -4.09
C ALA A 305 52.20 -48.08 -4.95
N ALA A 306 52.19 -48.26 -6.28
CA ALA A 306 51.47 -47.43 -7.23
C ALA A 306 49.94 -47.53 -7.05
N GLU A 307 49.40 -48.74 -6.88
CA GLU A 307 47.98 -48.96 -6.59
C GLU A 307 47.58 -48.28 -5.26
N LYS A 308 48.40 -48.45 -4.22
CA LYS A 308 48.16 -47.82 -2.91
C LYS A 308 48.16 -46.29 -3.00
N ALA A 309 49.08 -45.71 -3.77
CA ALA A 309 49.14 -44.27 -4.01
C ALA A 309 47.92 -43.76 -4.78
N ALA A 310 47.50 -44.48 -5.84
CA ALA A 310 46.31 -44.14 -6.63
C ALA A 310 45.02 -44.20 -5.77
N ASN A 311 44.88 -45.23 -4.94
CA ASN A 311 43.76 -45.36 -4.00
C ASN A 311 43.76 -44.25 -2.93
N SER A 312 44.94 -43.83 -2.46
CA SER A 312 45.06 -42.70 -1.53
C SER A 312 44.66 -41.37 -2.18
N ALA A 313 45.06 -41.14 -3.44
CA ALA A 313 44.66 -39.96 -4.21
C ALA A 313 43.16 -39.95 -4.50
N LEU A 314 42.57 -41.10 -4.85
CA LEU A 314 41.13 -41.26 -5.03
C LEU A 314 40.35 -40.88 -3.75
N LYS A 315 40.79 -41.38 -2.59
CA LYS A 315 40.15 -41.02 -1.31
C LYS A 315 40.14 -39.51 -1.06
N LYS A 316 41.25 -38.81 -1.33
CA LYS A 316 41.32 -37.34 -1.22
C LYS A 316 40.34 -36.64 -2.16
N CYS A 317 40.18 -37.13 -3.39
CA CYS A 317 39.24 -36.57 -4.36
C CYS A 317 37.78 -36.81 -3.95
N ILE A 318 37.47 -37.97 -3.35
CA ILE A 318 36.15 -38.25 -2.77
C ILE A 318 35.82 -37.25 -1.66
N ASP A 319 36.74 -37.04 -0.72
CA ASP A 319 36.57 -36.11 0.39
C ASP A 319 36.39 -34.67 -0.11
N MET A 320 37.20 -34.24 -1.08
CA MET A 320 37.12 -32.92 -1.71
C MET A 320 35.79 -32.70 -2.42
N HIS A 321 35.31 -33.67 -3.22
CA HIS A 321 34.02 -33.59 -3.89
C HIS A 321 32.84 -33.54 -2.89
N ALA A 322 32.93 -34.31 -1.80
CA ALA A 322 31.93 -34.27 -0.74
C ALA A 322 31.91 -32.89 -0.04
N GLN A 323 33.07 -32.28 0.21
CA GLN A 323 33.17 -30.94 0.78
C GLN A 323 32.62 -29.87 -0.17
N ALA A 324 33.01 -29.88 -1.44
CA ALA A 324 32.52 -28.94 -2.45
C ALA A 324 30.99 -29.02 -2.61
N THR A 325 30.43 -30.24 -2.58
CA THR A 325 28.98 -30.45 -2.61
C THR A 325 28.28 -29.83 -1.40
N LYS A 326 28.85 -29.98 -0.19
CA LYS A 326 28.30 -29.36 1.04
C LYS A 326 28.36 -27.84 0.98
N ILE A 327 29.46 -27.27 0.48
CA ILE A 327 29.63 -25.82 0.33
C ILE A 327 28.60 -25.26 -0.66
N ALA A 328 28.47 -25.86 -1.85
CA ALA A 328 27.48 -25.44 -2.84
C ALA A 328 26.04 -25.51 -2.29
N ALA A 329 25.70 -26.57 -1.54
CA ALA A 329 24.40 -26.69 -0.89
C ALA A 329 24.16 -25.57 0.15
N ALA A 330 25.17 -25.24 0.97
CA ALA A 330 25.09 -24.14 1.93
C ALA A 330 24.95 -22.78 1.25
N ARG A 331 25.69 -22.52 0.16
CA ARG A 331 25.58 -21.28 -0.63
C ARG A 331 24.22 -21.15 -1.32
N ASN A 332 23.66 -22.25 -1.82
CA ASN A 332 22.32 -22.23 -2.40
C ASN A 332 21.27 -21.89 -1.34
N LYS A 333 21.42 -22.40 -0.11
CA LYS A 333 20.57 -21.99 1.02
C LYS A 333 20.67 -20.49 1.30
N SER A 334 21.89 -19.94 1.41
CA SER A 334 22.08 -18.49 1.60
C SER A 334 21.45 -17.65 0.48
N ARG A 335 21.51 -18.10 -0.78
CA ARG A 335 20.83 -17.43 -1.90
C ARG A 335 19.31 -17.45 -1.73
N VAL A 336 18.74 -18.58 -1.32
CA VAL A 336 17.29 -18.70 -1.07
C VAL A 336 16.87 -17.76 0.06
N ASP A 337 17.63 -17.71 1.14
CA ASP A 337 17.37 -16.83 2.29
C ASP A 337 17.43 -15.35 1.85
N ALA A 338 18.47 -14.93 1.12
CA ALA A 338 18.59 -13.57 0.59
C ALA A 338 17.44 -13.20 -0.37
N ASN A 339 16.98 -14.12 -1.22
CA ASN A 339 15.82 -13.91 -2.08
C ASN A 339 14.51 -13.74 -1.30
N SER A 340 14.36 -14.47 -0.17
CA SER A 340 13.16 -14.41 0.65
C SER A 340 12.96 -13.05 1.33
N GLU A 341 14.05 -12.30 1.56
CA GLU A 341 14.03 -10.95 2.11
C GLU A 341 13.96 -9.87 1.01
N HIS A 342 14.62 -10.10 -0.14
CA HIS A 342 14.65 -9.16 -1.27
C HIS A 342 13.26 -8.93 -1.89
N GLU A 343 12.48 -9.99 -2.11
CA GLU A 343 11.17 -9.92 -2.76
C GLU A 343 10.15 -9.05 -1.98
N PRO A 344 9.94 -9.24 -0.66
CA PRO A 344 9.11 -8.34 0.13
C PRO A 344 9.59 -6.89 0.11
N ALA A 345 10.90 -6.65 0.20
CA ALA A 345 11.46 -5.30 0.19
C ALA A 345 11.24 -4.59 -1.15
N LEU A 346 11.34 -5.32 -2.26
CA LEU A 346 11.03 -4.79 -3.59
C LEU A 346 9.57 -4.37 -3.69
N ARG A 347 8.64 -5.24 -3.25
CA ARG A 347 7.20 -4.92 -3.24
C ARG A 347 6.88 -3.72 -2.35
N LEU A 348 7.50 -3.64 -1.18
CA LEU A 348 7.33 -2.49 -0.29
C LEU A 348 7.81 -1.20 -0.95
N ARG A 349 8.98 -1.19 -1.60
CA ARG A 349 9.47 -0.02 -2.33
C ARG A 349 8.51 0.38 -3.44
N ASP A 350 8.03 -0.57 -4.23
CA ASP A 350 7.10 -0.30 -5.32
C ASP A 350 5.75 0.22 -4.82
N GLU A 351 5.26 -0.31 -3.69
CA GLU A 351 4.05 0.20 -3.03
C GLU A 351 4.23 1.64 -2.53
N GLN A 352 5.36 1.96 -1.87
CA GLN A 352 5.64 3.34 -1.43
C GLN A 352 5.80 4.30 -2.60
N LEU A 353 6.46 3.85 -3.68
CA LEU A 353 6.62 4.64 -4.90
C LEU A 353 5.26 4.94 -5.53
N HIS A 354 4.39 3.93 -5.61
CA HIS A 354 3.05 4.11 -6.14
C HIS A 354 2.20 5.04 -5.28
N ARG A 355 2.24 4.89 -3.95
CA ARG A 355 1.55 5.78 -3.01
C ARG A 355 2.00 7.23 -3.17
N LYS A 356 3.31 7.49 -3.25
CA LYS A 356 3.86 8.83 -3.48
C LYS A 356 3.36 9.40 -4.81
N GLN A 357 3.57 8.67 -5.92
CA GLN A 357 3.34 9.17 -7.28
C GLN A 357 1.86 9.32 -7.64
N VAL A 358 0.98 8.45 -7.16
CA VAL A 358 -0.45 8.43 -7.52
C VAL A 358 -1.32 8.99 -6.38
N GLY A 359 -0.75 9.22 -5.20
CA GLY A 359 -1.41 9.81 -4.05
C GLY A 359 -1.12 11.30 -3.91
N VAL A 360 -0.41 11.65 -2.84
CA VAL A 360 -0.29 13.04 -2.37
C VAL A 360 0.45 13.94 -3.35
N GLU A 361 1.49 13.43 -4.04
CA GLU A 361 2.30 14.24 -4.96
C GLU A 361 1.50 14.65 -6.20
N LEU A 362 0.70 13.73 -6.73
CA LEU A 362 -0.16 13.99 -7.87
C LEU A 362 -1.23 15.04 -7.55
N PHE A 363 -1.89 14.92 -6.39
CA PHE A 363 -2.85 15.95 -5.94
C PHE A 363 -2.16 17.30 -5.72
N SER A 364 -1.05 17.30 -4.98
CA SER A 364 -0.29 18.52 -4.65
C SER A 364 0.09 19.29 -5.90
N ARG A 365 0.57 18.61 -6.95
CA ARG A 365 0.95 19.24 -8.22
C ARG A 365 -0.16 20.09 -8.85
N HIS A 366 -1.42 19.65 -8.72
CA HIS A 366 -2.55 20.32 -9.36
C HIS A 366 -3.32 21.27 -8.43
N ALA A 367 -3.20 21.08 -7.12
CA ALA A 367 -3.82 21.92 -6.11
C ALA A 367 -2.92 23.09 -5.66
N ALA A 368 -1.59 22.93 -5.74
CA ALA A 368 -0.60 23.90 -5.28
C ALA A 368 -0.84 25.34 -5.76
N PRO A 369 -1.19 25.62 -7.03
CA PRO A 369 -1.38 27.00 -7.48
C PRO A 369 -2.41 27.80 -6.68
N PHE A 370 -3.46 27.16 -6.16
CA PHE A 370 -4.45 27.83 -5.33
C PHE A 370 -3.93 28.03 -3.90
N PHE A 371 -3.35 27.00 -3.29
CA PHE A 371 -2.85 27.09 -1.91
C PHE A 371 -1.63 28.00 -1.77
N GLU A 372 -0.77 28.07 -2.80
CA GLU A 372 0.35 29.00 -2.85
C GLU A 372 -0.14 30.44 -3.01
N TRP A 373 -1.20 30.68 -3.79
CA TRP A 373 -1.83 32.00 -3.85
C TRP A 373 -2.45 32.37 -2.51
N LEU A 374 -3.27 31.49 -1.92
CA LEU A 374 -3.94 31.72 -0.63
C LEU A 374 -2.94 32.02 0.49
N ALA A 375 -1.81 31.30 0.54
CA ALA A 375 -0.78 31.52 1.56
C ALA A 375 0.03 32.81 1.36
N ASN A 376 -0.01 33.43 0.18
CA ASN A 376 0.69 34.69 -0.11
C ASN A 376 -0.22 35.92 0.03
N GLU A 377 -1.56 35.76 0.12
CA GLU A 377 -2.46 36.90 0.35
C GLU A 377 -2.28 37.51 1.75
N ASP A 378 -1.81 36.71 2.73
CA ASP A 378 -1.47 37.17 4.09
C ASP A 378 -0.22 38.08 4.15
N ASP A 379 0.66 38.07 3.15
CA ASP A 379 1.93 38.81 3.17
C ASP A 379 1.82 40.24 2.56
N GLU A 380 0.68 40.61 1.93
CA GLU A 380 0.53 41.90 1.23
C GLU A 380 -0.18 43.01 2.05
N GLU A 381 -0.61 42.76 3.30
CA GLU A 381 -1.32 43.75 4.14
C GLU A 381 -0.45 44.49 5.21
N GLU A 382 0.87 44.28 5.30
CA GLU A 382 1.72 44.93 6.33
C GLU A 382 2.52 46.18 5.89
N ASP A 383 2.37 46.69 4.67
CA ASP A 383 3.23 47.79 4.14
C ASP A 383 2.54 49.17 3.94
N ASP A 384 1.34 49.40 4.47
CA ASP A 384 0.65 50.70 4.41
C ASP A 384 0.04 51.16 5.77
N GLU A 385 0.89 51.39 6.80
CA GLU A 385 0.57 52.31 7.92
C GLU A 385 1.73 53.24 8.32
#